data_AF-A0A7J2TJ58-F1
#
_entry.id   AF-A0A7J2TJ58-F1
#
_cell.length_a   1.000
_cell.length_b   1.000
_cell.length_c   1.000
_cell.angle_alpha   90.00
_cell.angle_beta   90.00
_cell.angle_gamma   90.00
#
_symmetry.space_group_name_H-M   'P 1'
#
loop_
_entity.id
_entity.type
_entity.pdbx_description
1 polymer ?
#
loop_
_entity_poly.entity_id
_entity_poly.type
_entity_poly.pdbx_seq_one_letter_code
_entity_poly.pdbx_strand_id
1 'polypeptide(L)' 'MRRALQVPFGLERVQYSAFRDELNPNDRDVLARQVLKFIKDEHDCIFIIPLCQRCASAAIVVSNTGVELVKEKKVEFL' A
#
# COMPACT_ATOMS: atom_id res chain seq x y z
N MET A 1 -7.95 9.57 -0.74
CA MET A 1 -7.23 8.38 -1.25
C MET A 1 -7.92 7.05 -0.96
N ARG A 2 -8.33 6.76 0.29
CA ARG A 2 -8.82 5.45 0.76
C ARG A 2 -9.72 4.67 -0.22
N ARG A 3 -10.84 5.24 -0.71
CA ARG A 3 -11.74 4.54 -1.67
C ARG A 3 -11.28 4.60 -3.12
N ALA A 4 -10.49 5.61 -3.47
CA ALA A 4 -10.12 5.88 -4.86
C ALA A 4 -9.07 4.91 -5.42
N LEU A 5 -8.31 4.24 -4.55
CA LEU A 5 -7.30 3.25 -4.97
C LEU A 5 -7.78 1.80 -4.86
N GLN A 6 -8.70 1.51 -3.91
CA GLN A 6 -9.14 0.14 -3.64
C GLN A 6 -10.02 -0.46 -4.74
N VAL A 7 -11.00 0.32 -5.23
CA VAL A 7 -11.96 -0.19 -6.23
C VAL A 7 -11.35 -0.44 -7.61
N PRO A 8 -10.52 0.46 -8.18
CA PRO A 8 -10.00 0.26 -9.53
C PRO A 8 -8.76 -0.65 -9.62
N PHE A 9 -7.99 -0.82 -8.54
CA PHE A 9 -6.71 -1.54 -8.56
C PHE A 9 -6.62 -2.72 -7.58
N GLY A 10 -7.70 -3.03 -6.86
CA GLY A 10 -7.71 -4.14 -5.89
C GLY A 10 -6.97 -3.87 -4.57
N LEU A 11 -6.19 -2.78 -4.47
CA LEU A 11 -5.19 -2.60 -3.41
C LEU A 11 -5.70 -2.90 -2.00
N GLU A 12 -5.02 -3.82 -1.31
CA GLU A 12 -5.21 -4.07 0.11
C GLU A 12 -4.58 -2.94 0.93
N ARG A 13 -5.31 -2.40 1.90
CA ARG A 13 -4.80 -1.38 2.81
C ARG A 13 -4.14 -2.04 4.01
N VAL A 14 -2.83 -1.86 4.17
CA VAL A 14 -2.05 -2.45 5.26
C VAL A 14 -1.76 -1.49 6.42
N GLN A 15 -1.85 -0.18 6.17
CA GLN A 15 -1.71 0.86 7.20
C GLN A 15 -2.61 2.05 6.87
N TYR A 16 -2.59 3.11 7.69
CA TYR A 16 -3.39 4.30 7.46
C TYR A 16 -3.16 4.89 6.04
N SER A 17 -1.90 4.97 5.62
CA SER A 17 -1.44 5.55 4.36
C SER A 17 -0.64 4.58 3.49
N ALA A 18 -0.63 3.28 3.81
CA ALA A 18 0.09 2.26 3.04
C ALA A 18 -0.87 1.23 2.44
N PHE A 19 -0.61 0.87 1.19
CA PHE A 19 -1.41 -0.04 0.37
C PHE A 19 -0.48 -1.01 -0.36
N ARG A 20 -0.94 -2.24 -0.61
CA ARG A 20 -0.20 -3.27 -1.34
C ARG A 20 -1.12 -4.09 -2.22
N ASP A 21 -0.59 -4.57 -3.34
CA ASP A 21 -1.19 -5.64 -4.13
C ASP A 21 -0.19 -6.17 -5.17
N GLU A 22 -0.57 -7.24 -5.85
CA GLU A 22 0.06 -7.68 -7.09
C GLU A 22 -0.58 -6.95 -8.28
N LEU A 23 0.23 -6.13 -8.97
CA LEU A 23 -0.20 -5.42 -10.17
C LEU A 23 0.60 -5.89 -11.38
N ASN A 24 -0.08 -6.03 -12.51
CA ASN A 24 0.60 -6.15 -13.79
C ASN A 24 1.28 -4.80 -14.18
N PRO A 25 2.22 -4.80 -15.13
CA PRO A 25 2.96 -3.59 -15.50
C PRO A 25 2.07 -2.43 -15.99
N ASN A 26 1.00 -2.73 -16.72
CA ASN A 26 0.09 -1.71 -17.24
C ASN A 26 -0.66 -1.00 -16.10
N ASP A 27 -1.22 -1.78 -15.17
CA ASP A 27 -2.00 -1.22 -14.06
C ASP A 27 -1.11 -0.42 -13.12
N ARG A 28 0.15 -0.83 -12.92
CA ARG A 28 1.16 -0.06 -12.20
C ARG A 28 1.39 1.31 -12.84
N ASP A 29 1.52 1.37 -14.16
CA ASP A 29 1.80 2.62 -14.88
C ASP A 29 0.57 3.54 -14.93
N VAL A 30 -0.64 2.96 -14.96
CA VAL A 30 -1.89 3.71 -14.80
C VAL A 30 -2.02 4.24 -13.38
N LEU A 31 -1.76 3.42 -12.36
CA LEU A 31 -1.78 3.80 -10.95
C LEU A 31 -0.82 4.96 -10.69
N ALA A 32 0.43 4.86 -11.16
CA ALA A 32 1.44 5.90 -10.98
C ALA A 32 0.98 7.28 -11.49
N ARG A 33 0.27 7.33 -12.62
CA ARG A 33 -0.31 8.58 -13.14
C ARG A 33 -1.52 9.04 -12.32
N GLN A 34 -2.40 8.12 -11.93
CA GLN A 34 -3.60 8.46 -11.18
C GLN A 34 -3.31 8.97 -9.77
N VAL A 35 -2.23 8.50 -9.12
CA VAL A 35 -1.93 8.89 -7.75
C VAL A 35 -1.44 10.34 -7.62
N LEU A 36 -0.85 10.89 -8.68
CA LEU A 36 -0.32 12.26 -8.70
C LEU A 36 -1.39 13.31 -8.39
N LYS A 37 -2.65 13.07 -8.78
CA LYS A 37 -3.76 13.99 -8.51
C LYS A 37 -4.08 14.15 -7.01
N PHE A 38 -3.48 13.32 -6.16
CA PHE A 38 -3.67 13.38 -4.71
C PHE A 38 -2.56 14.15 -3.98
N ILE A 39 -1.46 14.49 -4.68
CA ILE A 39 -0.40 15.36 -4.13
C ILE A 39 -0.87 16.81 -4.32
N LYS A 40 -1.07 17.53 -3.23
CA LYS A 40 -1.56 18.92 -3.29
C LYS A 40 -0.45 19.95 -3.36
N ASP A 41 0.61 19.71 -2.59
CA ASP A 41 1.74 20.62 -2.42
C ASP A 41 3.01 19.83 -2.06
N GLU A 42 4.10 20.55 -1.78
CA GLU A 42 5.40 19.98 -1.43
C GLU A 42 5.44 19.16 -0.13
N HIS A 43 4.39 19.20 0.68
CA HIS A 43 4.29 18.42 1.92
C HIS A 43 3.66 17.04 1.70
N ASP A 44 3.03 16.82 0.54
CA ASP A 44 2.47 15.53 0.17
C ASP A 44 3.48 14.72 -0.67
N CYS A 45 3.61 13.43 -0.36
CA CYS A 45 4.42 12.51 -1.17
C CYS A 45 3.79 11.13 -1.26
N ILE A 46 4.07 10.44 -2.37
CA ILE A 46 3.59 9.08 -2.64
C ILE A 46 4.76 8.28 -3.18
N PHE A 47 5.02 7.13 -2.56
CA PHE A 47 6.03 6.19 -2.99
C PHE A 47 5.38 4.94 -3.57
N ILE A 48 5.81 4.54 -4.77
CA ILE A 48 5.44 3.26 -5.38
C ILE A 48 6.70 2.41 -5.41
N ILE A 49 6.73 1.37 -4.58
CA ILE A 49 7.90 0.50 -4.39
C ILE A 49 7.59 -0.87 -4.98
N PRO A 50 8.16 -1.25 -6.13
CA PRO A 50 8.00 -2.59 -6.67
C PRO A 50 8.78 -3.58 -5.81
N LEU A 51 8.10 -4.62 -5.33
CA LEU A 51 8.73 -5.69 -4.55
C LEU A 51 8.60 -7.00 -5.33
N CYS A 52 9.65 -7.82 -5.31
CA CYS A 52 9.51 -9.21 -5.72
C CYS A 52 8.84 -10.03 -4.59
N GLN A 53 8.35 -11.22 -4.91
CA GLN A 53 7.69 -12.10 -3.95
C GLN A 53 8.54 -12.37 -2.70
N ARG A 54 9.86 -12.55 -2.88
CA ARG A 54 10.80 -12.78 -1.77
C ARG A 54 10.89 -11.57 -0.83
N CYS A 55 10.88 -10.35 -1.36
CA CYS A 55 10.92 -9.15 -0.53
C CYS A 55 9.58 -8.93 0.19
N ALA A 56 8.46 -9.18 -0.50
CA ALA A 56 7.12 -9.05 0.07
C ALA A 56 6.83 -10.10 1.17
N SER A 57 7.39 -11.30 1.06
CA SER A 57 7.24 -12.35 2.08
C SER A 57 8.09 -12.09 3.33
N ALA A 58 9.20 -11.37 3.20
CA ALA A 58 10.06 -10.96 4.32
C ALA A 58 9.52 -9.75 5.10
N ALA A 59 8.46 -9.10 4.63
CA ALA A 59 7.92 -7.89 5.27
C ALA A 59 7.22 -8.23 6.60
N ILE A 60 7.63 -7.54 7.67
CA ILE A 60 7.04 -7.63 9.02
C ILE A 60 6.28 -6.33 9.31
N VAL A 61 5.07 -6.45 9.83
CA VAL A 61 4.27 -5.29 10.28
C VAL A 61 4.39 -5.18 11.80
N VAL A 62 4.94 -4.06 12.27
CA VAL A 62 5.08 -3.75 13.69
C VAL A 62 4.02 -2.71 14.07
N SER A 63 3.23 -2.98 15.10
CA SER A 63 2.14 -2.08 15.54
C SER A 63 2.08 -1.98 17.07
N ASN A 64 1.97 -0.75 17.57
CA ASN A 64 1.77 -0.45 19.00
C ASN A 64 0.28 -0.41 19.39
N THR A 65 -0.62 -0.61 18.43
CA THR A 65 -2.07 -0.62 18.63
C THR A 65 -2.65 -1.90 18.08
N GLY A 66 -3.44 -2.62 18.89
CA GLY A 66 -4.03 -3.93 18.57
C GLY A 66 -5.05 -3.94 17.42
N VAL A 67 -5.08 -2.91 16.57
CA VAL A 67 -5.99 -2.84 15.43
C VAL A 67 -5.40 -3.67 14.30
N GLU A 68 -5.83 -4.94 14.21
CA GLU A 68 -5.63 -5.78 13.04
C GLU A 68 -6.28 -5.12 11.82
N LEU A 69 -5.45 -4.52 10.96
CA LEU A 69 -5.87 -4.07 9.63
C LEU A 69 -5.63 -5.15 8.57
N VAL A 70 -4.91 -6.22 8.90
CA VAL A 70 -4.50 -7.28 7.97
C VAL A 70 -4.89 -8.63 8.59
N LYS A 71 -5.77 -9.38 7.91
CA LYS A 71 -6.29 -10.68 8.40
C LYS A 71 -5.30 -11.86 8.28
N GLU A 72 -4.14 -11.69 7.64
CA GLU A 72 -3.30 -12.83 7.24
C GLU A 72 -1.77 -12.71 7.44
N LYS A 73 -1.25 -11.76 8.21
CA LYS A 73 0.21 -11.75 8.50
C LYS A 73 0.54 -11.62 9.97
N LYS A 74 1.61 -12.31 10.38
CA LYS A 74 2.23 -12.25 11.72
C LYS A 74 2.45 -10.79 12.09
N VAL A 75 1.63 -10.28 13.00
CA VAL A 75 1.84 -9.00 13.65
C VAL A 75 2.66 -9.28 14.89
N GLU A 76 3.82 -8.64 15.02
CA GLU A 76 4.58 -8.64 16.26
C GLU A 76 4.21 -7.38 17.05
N PHE A 77 3.84 -7.59 18.31
CA PHE A 77 3.54 -6.53 19.27
C PHE A 77 4.80 -6.26 20.10
N LEU A 78 5.15 -4.97 20.25
CA LEU A 78 6.23 -4.50 21.13
C LEU A 78 5.65 -3.92 22.42
#